data_AF-A0A671XQL2-F1
#
_entry.id   AF-A0A671XQL2-F1
#
_cell.length_a   1.000
_cell.length_b   1.000
_cell.length_c   1.000
_cell.angle_alpha   90.00
_cell.angle_beta   90.00
_cell.angle_gamma   90.00
#
_symmetry.space_group_name_H-M   'P 1'
#
loop_
_entity.id
_entity.type
_entity.pdbx_description
1 polymer ?
#
loop_
_entity_poly.entity_id
_entity_poly.type
_entity_poly.pdbx_seq_one_letter_code
_entity_poly.pdbx_strand_id
1 'polypeptide(L)'
;MAGNEKKMEPSVVHQNAIHVETIRKEQRQQKLHTEFSINPHRKLHILPDKPMSRKPPEVLADSDFIKAFHKARQEPTKKYEMPQTESQEIGWLSTSLMPSNRSDRRLNFHRFGTDVTIHQEIALRLSNCPKTESKSEQK
;
A
#
# COMPACT_ATOMS: atom_id res chain seq x y z
N MET A 1 39.19 49.57 42.23
CA MET A 1 38.23 49.02 43.20
C MET A 1 37.21 48.19 42.42
N ALA A 2 37.40 46.88 42.31
CA ALA A 2 36.44 45.99 41.64
C ALA A 2 35.37 45.60 42.64
N GLY A 3 34.13 46.07 42.43
CA GLY A 3 33.00 45.80 43.29
C GLY A 3 32.52 44.36 43.14
N ASN A 4 32.48 43.63 44.25
CA ASN A 4 31.91 42.28 44.33
C ASN A 4 30.38 42.36 44.16
N GLU A 5 29.90 42.09 42.95
CA GLU A 5 28.47 41.87 42.70
C GLU A 5 28.05 40.52 43.30
N LYS A 6 27.42 40.56 44.47
CA LYS A 6 26.79 39.37 45.07
C LYS A 6 25.63 38.94 44.15
N LYS A 7 25.80 37.82 43.44
CA LYS A 7 24.72 37.18 42.68
C LYS A 7 23.57 36.86 43.64
N MET A 8 22.45 37.57 43.51
CA MET A 8 21.23 37.24 44.24
C MET A 8 20.69 35.91 43.71
N GLU A 9 20.42 34.98 44.63
CA GLU A 9 19.79 33.70 44.29
C GLU A 9 18.42 33.96 43.64
N PRO A 10 18.14 33.38 42.46
CA PRO A 10 16.90 33.67 41.74
C PRO A 10 15.68 33.20 42.53
N SER A 11 14.70 34.08 42.68
CA SER A 11 13.41 33.74 43.27
C SER A 11 12.72 32.61 42.49
N VAL A 12 12.23 31.59 43.19
CA VAL A 12 11.53 30.42 42.63
C VAL A 12 10.35 30.83 41.73
N VAL A 13 9.66 31.91 42.08
CA VAL A 13 8.55 32.46 41.28
C VAL A 13 9.02 32.90 39.90
N HIS A 14 10.20 33.52 39.81
CA HIS A 14 10.78 33.97 38.55
C HIS A 14 11.26 32.78 37.71
N GLN A 15 11.82 31.74 38.32
CA GLN A 15 12.20 30.51 37.62
C GLN A 15 10.98 29.76 37.06
N ASN A 16 9.88 29.73 37.81
CA ASN A 16 8.62 29.13 37.35
C ASN A 16 8.01 29.92 36.19
N ALA A 17 8.09 31.26 36.23
CA ALA A 17 7.63 32.11 35.12
C ALA A 17 8.39 31.83 33.82
N ILE A 18 9.72 31.64 33.91
CA ILE A 18 10.56 31.26 32.76
C ILE A 18 10.13 29.90 32.20
N HIS A 19 9.96 28.88 33.07
CA HIS A 19 9.54 27.54 32.64
C HIS A 19 8.17 27.54 31.93
N VAL A 20 7.21 28.30 32.44
CA VAL A 20 5.91 28.43 31.80
C VAL A 20 6.04 29.07 30.41
N GLU A 21 6.94 30.03 30.26
CA GLU A 21 7.18 30.71 28.99
C GLU A 21 7.86 29.80 27.96
N THR A 22 8.86 29.00 28.36
CA THR A 22 9.50 28.00 27.49
C THR A 22 8.52 26.93 27.05
N ILE A 23 7.72 26.35 27.96
CA ILE A 23 6.69 25.36 27.61
C ILE A 23 5.70 25.95 26.58
N ARG A 24 5.27 27.20 26.77
CA ARG A 24 4.37 27.88 25.82
C ARG A 24 5.00 28.10 24.44
N LYS A 25 6.30 28.41 24.38
CA LYS A 25 7.04 28.57 23.12
C LYS A 25 7.22 27.24 22.39
N GLU A 26 7.56 26.19 23.12
CA GLU A 26 7.71 24.84 22.58
C GLU A 26 6.38 24.32 22.04
N GLN A 27 5.29 24.44 22.80
CA GLN A 27 3.95 24.05 22.36
C GLN A 27 3.48 24.82 21.13
N ARG A 28 3.84 26.12 21.02
CA ARG A 28 3.51 26.94 19.85
C ARG A 28 4.27 26.49 18.58
N GLN A 29 5.48 25.96 18.74
CA GLN A 29 6.32 25.50 17.62
C GLN A 29 6.22 23.99 17.36
N GLN A 30 5.53 23.25 18.22
CA GLN A 30 5.34 21.81 18.06
C GLN A 30 4.40 21.53 16.88
N LYS A 31 4.99 21.23 15.72
CA LYS A 31 4.24 20.82 14.52
C LYS A 31 4.07 19.30 14.52
N LEU A 32 2.85 18.83 14.76
CA LEU A 32 2.52 17.41 14.68
C LEU A 32 2.41 17.00 13.20
N HIS A 33 3.37 16.20 12.71
CA HIS A 33 3.30 15.61 11.38
C HIS A 33 2.39 14.38 11.40
N THR A 34 1.13 14.56 11.05
CA THR A 34 0.12 13.48 10.95
C THR A 34 0.09 12.84 9.56
N GLU A 35 0.62 13.53 8.55
CA GLU A 35 0.67 13.06 7.18
C GLU A 35 2.06 12.47 6.90
N PHE A 36 2.12 11.15 6.80
CA PHE A 36 3.30 10.42 6.36
C PHE A 36 2.90 9.54 5.16
N SER A 37 3.65 9.62 4.08
CA SER A 37 3.50 8.70 2.96
C SER A 37 4.48 7.54 3.15
N ILE A 38 3.94 6.33 3.30
CA ILE A 38 4.75 5.13 3.27
C ILE A 38 5.13 4.87 1.82
N ASN A 39 6.42 4.70 1.54
CA ASN A 39 6.90 4.37 0.20
C ASN A 39 6.32 3.01 -0.26
N PRO A 40 5.47 2.98 -1.32
CA PRO A 40 4.81 1.76 -1.78
C PRO A 40 5.77 0.67 -2.28
N HIS A 41 7.01 1.03 -2.64
CA HIS A 41 8.00 0.11 -3.20
C HIS A 41 8.97 -0.45 -2.15
N ARG A 42 8.85 -0.04 -0.88
CA ARG A 42 9.63 -0.59 0.23
C ARG A 42 8.75 -1.48 1.09
N LYS A 43 9.09 -2.76 1.20
CA LYS A 43 8.46 -3.69 2.15
C LYS A 43 8.79 -3.22 3.56
N LEU A 44 7.83 -2.59 4.23
CA LEU A 44 7.90 -2.41 5.68
C LEU A 44 7.79 -3.79 6.33
N HIS A 45 8.69 -4.11 7.25
CA HIS A 45 8.47 -5.22 8.16
C HIS A 45 7.23 -4.85 8.98
N ILE A 46 6.16 -5.65 8.86
CA ILE A 46 4.96 -5.49 9.66
C ILE A 46 5.41 -5.73 11.10
N LEU A 47 5.62 -4.64 11.85
CA LEU A 47 5.88 -4.75 13.27
C LEU A 47 4.61 -5.37 13.88
N PRO A 48 4.74 -6.48 14.62
CA PRO A 48 3.59 -7.04 15.30
C PRO A 48 3.06 -6.00 16.28
N ASP A 49 1.74 -5.95 16.42
CA ASP A 49 1.12 -5.10 17.41
C ASP A 49 1.61 -5.43 18.81
N LYS A 50 1.51 -4.46 19.72
CA LYS A 50 1.87 -4.67 21.13
C LYS A 50 1.16 -5.92 21.64
N PRO A 51 1.85 -6.82 22.35
CA PRO A 51 1.27 -8.11 22.79
C PRO A 51 0.05 -7.93 23.71
N MET A 52 -0.04 -6.77 24.39
CA MET A 52 -1.17 -6.41 25.26
C MET A 52 -2.12 -5.39 24.62
N SER A 53 -2.03 -5.18 23.31
CA SER A 53 -2.96 -4.31 22.57
C SER A 53 -4.35 -4.91 22.66
N ARG A 54 -5.24 -4.28 23.45
CA ARG A 54 -6.68 -4.52 23.34
C ARG A 54 -7.15 -3.88 22.03
N LYS A 55 -7.07 -4.65 20.95
CA LYS A 55 -7.79 -4.29 19.73
C LYS A 55 -9.28 -4.29 20.07
N PRO A 56 -10.03 -3.24 19.73
CA PRO A 56 -11.48 -3.35 19.76
C PRO A 56 -11.87 -4.58 18.93
N PRO A 57 -12.88 -5.36 19.37
CA PRO A 57 -13.35 -6.48 18.57
C PRO A 57 -13.62 -5.96 17.17
N GLU A 58 -13.04 -6.62 16.16
CA GLU A 58 -13.31 -6.28 14.77
C GLU A 58 -14.82 -6.26 14.61
N VAL A 59 -15.38 -5.07 14.36
CA VAL A 59 -16.81 -4.92 14.15
C VAL A 59 -17.09 -5.68 12.88
N LEU A 60 -17.53 -6.94 13.04
CA LEU A 60 -17.97 -7.78 11.95
C LEU A 60 -18.98 -6.94 11.20
N ALA A 61 -18.65 -6.61 9.95
CA ALA A 61 -19.44 -5.69 9.16
C ALA A 61 -20.91 -6.15 9.19
N ASP A 62 -21.81 -5.19 9.35
CA ASP A 62 -23.24 -5.48 9.49
C ASP A 62 -23.71 -6.43 8.37
N SER A 63 -24.57 -7.39 8.72
CA SER A 63 -24.99 -8.43 7.77
C SER A 63 -25.59 -7.82 6.49
N ASP A 64 -26.23 -6.65 6.62
CA ASP A 64 -26.78 -5.90 5.50
C ASP A 64 -25.72 -5.20 4.66
N PHE A 65 -24.63 -4.74 5.28
CA PHE A 65 -23.46 -4.24 4.55
C PHE A 65 -22.83 -5.34 3.71
N ILE A 66 -22.65 -6.54 4.28
CA ILE A 66 -22.09 -7.69 3.56
C ILE A 66 -22.98 -8.06 2.38
N LYS A 67 -24.30 -8.11 2.57
CA LYS A 67 -25.27 -8.35 1.47
C LYS A 67 -25.19 -7.27 0.40
N ALA A 68 -25.15 -5.98 0.78
CA ALA A 68 -25.05 -4.87 -0.16
C ALA A 68 -23.75 -4.92 -0.95
N PHE A 69 -22.64 -5.24 -0.29
CA PHE A 69 -21.33 -5.40 -0.92
C PHE A 69 -21.31 -6.54 -1.94
N HIS A 70 -21.86 -7.71 -1.59
CA HIS A 70 -21.98 -8.82 -2.53
C HIS A 70 -22.90 -8.46 -3.70
N LYS A 71 -24.03 -7.81 -3.44
CA LYS A 71 -24.97 -7.34 -4.48
C LYS A 71 -24.31 -6.35 -5.43
N ALA A 72 -23.45 -5.45 -4.95
CA ALA A 72 -22.73 -4.50 -5.78
C ALA A 72 -21.69 -5.17 -6.70
N ARG A 73 -21.12 -6.30 -6.27
CA ARG A 73 -20.14 -7.10 -7.05
C ARG A 73 -20.75 -8.12 -8.00
N GLN A 74 -22.08 -8.29 -8.00
CA GLN A 74 -22.74 -9.20 -8.93
C GLN A 74 -22.58 -8.74 -10.38
N GLU A 75 -22.49 -9.71 -11.29
CA GLU A 75 -22.45 -9.47 -12.72
C GLU A 75 -23.72 -8.74 -13.20
N PRO A 76 -23.63 -7.87 -14.21
CA PRO A 76 -24.78 -7.13 -14.74
C PRO A 76 -25.97 -8.03 -15.09
N THR A 77 -25.72 -9.21 -15.68
CA THR A 77 -26.73 -10.22 -16.06
C THR A 77 -27.51 -10.78 -14.86
N LYS A 78 -26.93 -10.76 -13.66
CA LYS A 78 -27.60 -11.18 -12.41
C LYS A 78 -28.34 -10.01 -11.74
N LYS A 79 -28.00 -8.78 -12.09
CA LYS A 79 -28.54 -7.55 -11.48
C LYS A 79 -29.73 -6.98 -12.25
N TYR A 80 -29.73 -7.08 -13.58
CA TYR A 80 -30.77 -6.54 -14.44
C TYR A 80 -31.25 -7.61 -15.43
N GLU A 81 -32.51 -7.55 -15.84
CA GLU A 81 -33.09 -8.48 -16.81
C GLU A 81 -32.64 -8.20 -18.25
N MET A 82 -32.33 -6.93 -18.55
CA MET A 82 -31.93 -6.44 -19.86
C MET A 82 -30.74 -5.47 -19.74
N PRO A 83 -29.85 -5.41 -20.76
CA PRO A 83 -28.72 -4.49 -20.74
C PRO A 83 -29.21 -3.05 -20.65
N GLN A 84 -28.58 -2.27 -19.77
CA GLN A 84 -28.96 -0.86 -19.53
C GLN A 84 -28.11 0.11 -20.36
N THR A 85 -26.97 -0.35 -20.87
CA THR A 85 -26.02 0.45 -21.64
C THR A 85 -25.55 -0.33 -22.87
N GLU A 86 -25.23 0.37 -23.95
CA GLU A 86 -24.71 -0.23 -25.20
C GLU A 86 -23.47 -1.11 -24.94
N SER A 87 -22.60 -0.68 -24.03
CA SER A 87 -21.42 -1.46 -23.63
C SER A 87 -21.77 -2.80 -22.95
N GLN A 88 -22.91 -2.88 -22.27
CA GLN A 88 -23.39 -4.12 -21.66
C GLN A 88 -23.96 -5.07 -22.71
N GLU A 89 -24.55 -4.56 -23.80
CA GLU A 89 -25.11 -5.37 -24.88
C GLU A 89 -24.07 -6.30 -25.51
N ILE A 90 -22.85 -5.79 -25.75
CA ILE A 90 -21.75 -6.54 -26.36
C ILE A 90 -21.40 -7.80 -25.56
N GLY A 91 -21.45 -7.72 -24.22
CA GLY A 91 -21.03 -8.79 -23.32
C GLY A 91 -22.18 -9.51 -22.59
N TRP A 92 -23.44 -9.19 -22.93
CA TRP A 92 -24.60 -9.58 -22.12
C TRP A 92 -24.76 -11.10 -22.00
N LEU A 93 -24.54 -11.81 -23.12
CA LEU A 93 -24.57 -13.27 -23.24
C LEU A 93 -23.19 -13.79 -23.62
N SER A 94 -22.22 -13.67 -22.71
CA SER A 94 -20.83 -14.10 -22.92
C SER A 94 -20.61 -15.61 -22.80
N THR A 95 -21.60 -16.35 -22.28
CA THR A 95 -21.52 -17.81 -22.14
C THR A 95 -21.53 -18.49 -23.51
N SER A 96 -20.48 -19.24 -23.82
CA SER A 96 -20.43 -20.02 -25.07
C SER A 96 -21.55 -21.05 -25.12
N LEU A 97 -22.25 -21.15 -26.26
CA LEU A 97 -23.32 -22.12 -26.48
C LEU A 97 -22.83 -23.57 -26.42
N MET A 98 -21.57 -23.78 -26.80
CA MET A 98 -20.90 -25.07 -26.71
C MET A 98 -19.94 -25.06 -25.51
N PRO A 99 -19.91 -26.12 -24.69
CA PRO A 99 -18.96 -26.22 -23.60
C PRO A 99 -17.53 -26.23 -24.17
N SER A 100 -16.66 -25.38 -23.61
CA SER A 100 -15.27 -25.31 -24.03
C SER A 100 -14.52 -26.58 -23.60
N ASN A 101 -14.31 -27.51 -24.53
CA ASN A 101 -13.47 -28.67 -24.29
C ASN A 101 -12.01 -28.33 -24.63
N ARG A 102 -11.22 -27.92 -23.64
CA ARG A 102 -9.79 -27.61 -23.79
C ARG A 102 -8.89 -28.83 -24.03
N SER A 103 -9.40 -30.05 -23.84
CA SER A 103 -8.63 -31.28 -24.05
C SER A 103 -8.54 -31.68 -25.53
N ASP A 104 -9.43 -31.15 -26.38
CA ASP A 104 -9.45 -31.49 -27.79
C ASP A 104 -8.31 -30.81 -28.56
N ARG A 105 -7.30 -31.60 -28.94
CA ARG A 105 -6.14 -31.13 -29.71
C ARG A 105 -6.47 -30.66 -31.12
N ARG A 106 -7.66 -31.00 -31.65
CA ARG A 106 -8.10 -30.58 -32.99
C ARG A 106 -8.56 -29.12 -33.02
N LEU A 107 -9.02 -28.60 -31.90
CA LEU A 107 -9.60 -27.26 -31.78
C LEU A 107 -8.75 -26.32 -30.90
N ASN A 108 -7.90 -26.88 -30.02
CA ASN A 108 -7.08 -26.08 -29.12
C ASN A 108 -5.60 -26.08 -29.55
N PHE A 109 -5.19 -24.97 -30.17
CA PHE A 109 -3.81 -24.73 -30.60
C PHE A 109 -3.12 -23.66 -29.74
N HIS A 110 -3.16 -23.82 -28.42
CA HIS A 110 -2.47 -22.88 -27.55
C HIS A 110 -0.95 -22.97 -27.74
N ARG A 111 -0.29 -21.83 -27.92
CA ARG A 111 1.18 -21.78 -27.99
C ARG A 111 1.72 -22.07 -26.59
N PHE A 112 2.64 -23.01 -26.49
CA PHE A 112 3.35 -23.31 -25.25
C PHE A 112 4.85 -23.11 -25.44
N GLY A 113 5.52 -22.61 -24.40
CA GLY A 113 6.98 -22.56 -24.36
C GLY A 113 7.52 -23.96 -24.15
N THR A 114 8.40 -24.40 -25.04
CA THR A 114 9.29 -25.53 -24.80
C THR A 114 10.57 -25.05 -24.13
N ASP A 115 11.30 -25.96 -23.47
CA ASP A 115 12.58 -25.65 -22.82
C ASP A 115 13.56 -24.95 -23.79
N VAL A 116 13.56 -25.37 -25.06
CA VAL A 116 14.38 -24.77 -26.12
C VAL A 116 13.98 -23.30 -26.35
N THR A 117 12.68 -23.04 -26.55
CA THR A 117 12.19 -21.67 -26.77
C THR A 117 12.40 -20.77 -25.55
N ILE A 118 12.24 -21.31 -24.34
CA ILE A 118 12.44 -20.58 -23.08
C ILE A 118 13.92 -20.26 -22.89
N HIS A 119 14.81 -21.23 -23.08
CA HIS A 119 16.25 -21.04 -22.98
C HIS A 119 16.75 -19.98 -23.98
N GLN A 120 16.30 -20.07 -25.23
CA GLN A 120 16.67 -19.12 -26.27
C GLN A 120 16.15 -17.71 -25.94
N GLU A 121 14.92 -17.59 -25.44
CA GLU A 121 14.37 -16.32 -24.98
C GLU A 121 15.21 -15.71 -23.83
N ILE A 122 15.60 -16.51 -22.84
CA ILE A 122 16.44 -16.07 -21.73
C ILE A 122 17.80 -15.59 -22.24
N ALA A 123 18.44 -16.34 -23.13
CA ALA A 123 19.73 -15.97 -23.71
C ALA A 123 19.67 -14.63 -24.46
N LEU A 124 18.63 -14.40 -25.26
CA LEU A 124 18.40 -13.14 -25.97
C LEU A 124 18.13 -11.97 -25.01
N ARG A 125 17.38 -12.20 -23.92
CA ARG A 125 17.15 -11.16 -22.90
C ARG A 125 18.44 -10.78 -22.19
N LEU A 126 19.31 -11.73 -21.90
CA LEU A 126 20.61 -11.49 -21.27
C LEU A 126 21.58 -10.76 -22.20
N SER A 127 21.59 -11.07 -23.50
CA SER A 127 22.43 -10.34 -24.47
C SER A 127 21.99 -8.90 -24.68
N ASN A 128 20.69 -8.63 -24.58
CA ASN A 128 20.11 -7.30 -24.82
C ASN A 128 20.09 -6.40 -23.58
N CYS A 129 20.47 -6.93 -22.41
CA CYS A 129 20.55 -6.13 -21.19
C CYS A 129 21.86 -5.32 -21.20
N PRO A 130 21.83 -3.98 -21.10
CA PRO A 130 23.04 -3.18 -21.05
C PRO A 130 23.82 -3.55 -19.77
N LYS A 131 25.06 -4.01 -19.94
CA LYS A 131 25.96 -4.27 -18.82
C LYS A 131 26.24 -2.93 -18.12
N THR A 132 25.62 -2.68 -16.98
CA THR A 132 26.02 -1.58 -16.11
C THR A 132 27.41 -1.91 -15.57
N GLU A 133 28.42 -1.24 -16.10
CA GLU A 133 29.80 -1.33 -15.62
C GLU A 133 29.86 -0.80 -14.17
N SER A 134 29.77 -1.71 -13.19
CA SER A 134 30.13 -1.39 -11.81
C SER A 134 31.65 -1.27 -11.76
N LYS A 135 32.16 -0.03 -11.77
CA LYS A 135 33.55 0.28 -11.45
C LYS A 135 33.85 -0.23 -10.04
N SER A 136 34.58 -1.34 -9.93
CA SER A 136 35.16 -1.80 -8.68
C SER A 136 36.35 -0.91 -8.34
N GLU A 137 36.20 -0.09 -7.30
CA GLU A 137 37.29 0.64 -6.66
C GLU A 137 38.35 -0.36 -6.14
N GLN A 138 39.56 -0.25 -6.67
CA GLN A 138 40.74 -0.96 -6.16
C GLN A 138 41.17 -0.26 -4.86
N LYS A 139 41.32 -1.07 -3.81
CA LYS A 139 41.77 -0.67 -2.47
C LYS A 139 43.25 -0.94 -2.31
#